data_AF-A0A2G2ZIE5-F1
#
_entry.id   AF-A0A2G2ZIE5-F1
#
_cell.length_a   1.000
_cell.length_b   1.000
_cell.length_c   1.000
_cell.angle_alpha   90.00
_cell.angle_beta   90.00
_cell.angle_gamma   90.00
#
_symmetry.space_group_name_H-M   'P 1'
#
loop_
_entity.id
_entity.type
_entity.pdbx_description
1 polymer ?
#
loop_
_entity_poly.entity_id
_entity_poly.type
_entity_poly.pdbx_seq_one_letter_code
_entity_poly.pdbx_strand_id
1 'polypeptide(L)'
;MSFFEVAATVGEVYYRISKKSKTLGFPAGLCTSLGIGGHITGGPYASMMRKFGLGVNNVINARIFNTNGIILDKKSIGEDLFWVI
;
A
#
# COMPACT_ATOMS: atom_id res chain seq x y z
N MET A 1 -7.29 1.59 10.43
CA MET A 1 -6.61 2.29 9.32
C MET A 1 -5.18 2.61 9.73
N SER A 2 -4.21 2.38 8.85
CA SER A 2 -2.77 2.63 9.09
C SER A 2 -2.18 3.34 7.87
N PHE A 3 -1.19 4.21 8.09
CA PHE A 3 -0.44 4.88 7.03
C PHE A 3 1.00 4.35 7.04
N PHE A 4 1.57 4.10 5.86
CA PHE A 4 2.94 3.63 5.69
C PHE A 4 3.64 4.53 4.68
N GLU A 5 4.88 4.90 4.99
CA GLU A 5 5.74 5.62 4.04
C GLU A 5 6.19 4.67 2.93
N VAL A 6 6.35 5.20 1.71
CA VAL A 6 6.66 4.42 0.50
C VAL A 6 8.01 3.69 0.56
N ALA A 7 8.91 4.14 1.42
CA ALA A 7 10.23 3.54 1.65
C ALA A 7 10.19 2.31 2.58
N ALA A 8 9.07 2.07 3.27
CA ALA A 8 8.94 0.88 4.11
C ALA A 8 8.95 -0.39 3.25
N THR A 9 9.51 -1.46 3.79
CA THR A 9 9.44 -2.78 3.18
C THR A 9 8.16 -3.51 3.58
N VAL A 10 7.73 -4.48 2.77
CA VAL A 10 6.59 -5.36 3.09
C VAL A 10 6.79 -6.05 4.46
N GLY A 11 8.02 -6.46 4.79
CA GLY A 11 8.37 -7.05 6.07
C GLY A 11 8.15 -6.09 7.25
N GLU A 12 8.55 -4.83 7.12
CA GLU A 12 8.31 -3.81 8.14
C GLU A 12 6.82 -3.53 8.33
N VAL A 13 6.06 -3.46 7.24
CA VAL A 13 4.59 -3.30 7.27
C VAL A 13 3.96 -4.45 8.07
N TYR A 14 4.28 -5.70 7.73
CA TYR A 14 3.77 -6.88 8.45
C TYR A 14 4.19 -6.91 9.91
N TYR A 15 5.45 -6.59 10.19
CA TYR A 15 5.97 -6.52 11.54
C TYR A 15 5.18 -5.51 12.38
N ARG A 16 4.95 -4.29 11.87
CA ARG A 16 4.21 -3.26 12.59
C ARG A 16 2.75 -3.64 12.82
N ILE A 17 2.08 -4.26 11.84
CA ILE A 17 0.70 -4.76 12.01
C ILE A 17 0.65 -5.84 13.09
N SER A 18 1.53 -6.86 13.01
CA SER A 18 1.55 -7.99 13.94
C SER A 18 1.95 -7.62 15.38
N LYS A 19 2.68 -6.51 15.56
CA LYS A 19 2.98 -5.91 16.86
C LYS A 19 1.78 -5.20 17.48
N LYS A 20 0.87 -4.68 16.65
CA LYS A 20 -0.33 -3.96 17.09
C LYS A 20 -1.54 -4.88 17.29
N SER A 21 -1.70 -5.91 16.45
CA SER A 21 -2.78 -6.88 16.57
C SER A 21 -2.36 -8.25 16.04
N LYS A 22 -2.83 -9.32 16.68
CA LYS A 22 -2.65 -10.71 16.24
C LYS A 22 -3.74 -11.20 15.28
N THR A 23 -4.79 -10.42 15.08
CA THR A 23 -5.95 -10.77 14.24
C THR A 23 -6.04 -9.95 12.95
N LEU A 24 -5.10 -9.03 12.73
CA LEU A 24 -5.04 -8.19 11.53
C LEU A 24 -3.81 -8.53 10.68
N GLY A 25 -3.94 -8.35 9.37
CA GLY A 25 -2.90 -8.51 8.36
C GLY A 25 -3.18 -7.62 7.15
N PHE A 26 -2.28 -7.66 6.15
CA PHE A 26 -2.46 -6.92 4.91
C PHE A 26 -2.04 -7.80 3.71
N PRO A 27 -2.84 -7.90 2.63
CA PRO A 27 -2.58 -8.81 1.51
C PRO A 27 -1.55 -8.24 0.51
N ALA A 28 -0.30 -8.05 0.95
CA ALA A 28 0.82 -7.68 0.08
C ALA A 28 1.65 -8.93 -0.32
N GLY A 29 2.89 -8.72 -0.78
CA GLY A 29 3.76 -9.77 -1.32
C GLY A 29 4.30 -10.75 -0.29
N LEU A 30 4.92 -11.83 -0.77
CA LEU A 30 5.62 -12.81 0.07
C LEU A 30 7.05 -12.37 0.42
N CYS A 31 7.74 -11.67 -0.50
CA CYS A 31 9.11 -11.23 -0.31
C CYS A 31 9.15 -10.02 0.63
N THR A 32 9.84 -10.17 1.76
CA THR A 32 9.84 -9.18 2.86
C THR A 32 10.63 -7.91 2.53
N SER A 33 11.63 -7.98 1.66
CA SER A 33 12.49 -6.85 1.28
C SER A 33 11.92 -5.95 0.18
N LEU A 34 10.75 -6.27 -0.38
CA LEU A 34 10.12 -5.43 -1.40
C LEU A 34 9.68 -4.09 -0.80
N GLY A 35 10.03 -2.99 -1.45
CA GLY A 35 9.58 -1.65 -1.07
C GLY A 35 8.09 -1.46 -1.35
N ILE A 36 7.35 -0.92 -0.38
CA ILE A 36 5.89 -0.84 -0.44
C ILE A 36 5.40 0.11 -1.54
N GLY A 37 6.14 1.19 -1.82
CA GLY A 37 5.77 2.17 -2.84
C GLY A 37 5.58 1.53 -4.22
N GLY A 38 6.64 0.96 -4.78
CA GLY A 38 6.56 0.29 -6.09
C GLY A 38 5.75 -1.00 -6.07
N HIS A 39 5.74 -1.72 -4.95
CA HIS A 39 4.99 -2.98 -4.84
C HIS A 39 3.49 -2.75 -4.88
N ILE A 40 2.98 -1.72 -4.19
CA ILE A 40 1.56 -1.38 -4.16
C ILE A 40 1.08 -0.85 -5.51
N THR A 41 1.83 0.07 -6.12
CA THR A 41 1.44 0.65 -7.42
C THR A 41 1.46 -0.40 -8.54
N GLY A 42 2.21 -1.49 -8.38
CA GLY A 42 2.27 -2.61 -9.34
C GLY A 42 1.18 -3.68 -9.20
N GLY A 43 0.26 -3.56 -8.23
CA GLY A 43 -0.82 -4.55 -8.03
C GLY A 43 -0.34 -5.86 -7.37
N PRO A 44 0.08 -5.83 -6.10
CA PRO A 44 0.80 -6.93 -5.47
C PRO A 44 -0.10 -8.13 -5.17
N TYR A 45 0.39 -9.33 -5.51
CA TYR A 45 -0.28 -10.61 -5.32
C TYR A 45 0.49 -11.52 -4.35
N ALA A 46 -0.22 -12.38 -3.62
CA ALA A 46 0.37 -13.39 -2.72
C ALA A 46 -0.68 -14.39 -2.19
N SER A 47 -0.30 -15.13 -1.13
CA SER A 47 -1.10 -16.17 -0.46
C SER A 47 -2.51 -15.72 -0.05
N MET A 48 -2.70 -14.45 0.32
CA MET A 48 -3.99 -13.92 0.76
C MET A 48 -4.89 -13.41 -0.38
N MET A 49 -4.39 -13.38 -1.62
CA MET A 49 -5.09 -12.73 -2.74
C MET A 49 -6.45 -13.36 -3.08
N ARG A 50 -6.56 -14.68 -2.92
CA ARG A 50 -7.81 -15.40 -3.23
C ARG A 50 -8.96 -15.02 -2.30
N LYS A 51 -8.65 -14.48 -1.12
CA LYS A 51 -9.64 -14.07 -0.12
C LYS A 51 -9.87 -12.56 -0.09
N PHE A 52 -8.83 -11.77 -0.35
CA PHE A 52 -8.87 -10.30 -0.16
C PHE A 52 -8.50 -9.49 -1.40
N GLY A 53 -8.27 -10.12 -2.56
CA GLY A 53 -7.78 -9.45 -3.76
C GLY A 53 -6.31 -9.07 -3.68
N LEU A 54 -5.85 -8.24 -4.62
CA LEU A 54 -4.50 -7.69 -4.63
C LEU A 54 -4.33 -6.68 -3.48
N GLY A 55 -3.10 -6.44 -3.05
CA GLY A 55 -2.85 -5.44 -2.00
C GLY A 55 -3.31 -4.03 -2.40
N VAL A 56 -3.23 -3.69 -3.69
CA VAL A 56 -3.74 -2.41 -4.22
C VAL A 56 -5.27 -2.28 -4.09
N ASN A 57 -6.02 -3.38 -4.16
CA ASN A 57 -7.48 -3.35 -3.95
C ASN A 57 -7.87 -3.00 -2.50
N ASN A 58 -6.91 -3.00 -1.58
CA ASN A 58 -7.09 -2.70 -0.16
C ASN A 58 -6.53 -1.31 0.22
N VAL A 59 -6.11 -0.51 -0.77
CA VAL A 59 -5.65 0.88 -0.57
C VAL A 59 -6.84 1.83 -0.68
N ILE A 60 -7.02 2.67 0.33
CA ILE A 60 -8.15 3.61 0.41
C ILE A 60 -7.74 5.08 0.22
N ASN A 61 -6.45 5.38 0.32
CA ASN A 61 -5.88 6.71 0.13
C ASN A 61 -4.37 6.59 -0.14
N ALA A 62 -3.81 7.55 -0.87
CA ALA A 62 -2.38 7.68 -1.15
C ALA A 62 -1.97 9.15 -1.07
N ARG A 63 -0.69 9.39 -0.79
CA ARG A 63 -0.06 10.72 -0.93
C ARG A 63 1.03 10.65 -1.98
N ILE A 64 1.00 11.55 -2.95
CA ILE A 64 1.99 11.64 -4.02
C ILE A 64 2.50 13.07 -4.15
N PHE A 65 3.67 13.21 -4.77
CA PHE A 65 4.14 14.50 -5.28
C PHE A 65 3.79 14.61 -6.76
N ASN A 66 3.21 15.74 -7.18
CA ASN A 66 3.08 16.04 -8.60
C ASN A 66 4.38 16.65 -9.17
N THR A 67 4.39 16.91 -10.47
CA THR A 67 5.54 17.51 -11.18
C THR A 67 5.92 18.91 -10.68
N ASN A 68 5.02 19.60 -9.97
CA ASN A 68 5.26 20.90 -9.36
C ASN A 68 5.76 20.81 -7.91
N GLY A 69 6.03 19.60 -7.40
CA GLY A 69 6.48 19.38 -6.02
C GLY A 69 5.39 19.54 -4.96
N ILE A 70 4.12 19.54 -5.36
CA ILE A 70 2.98 19.68 -4.43
C ILE A 70 2.57 18.29 -3.96
N ILE A 71 2.34 18.15 -2.65
CA ILE A 71 1.77 16.95 -2.04
C ILE A 71 0.27 16.92 -2.30
N LEU A 72 -0.20 15.85 -2.94
CA LEU A 72 -1.61 15.60 -3.20
C LEU A 72 -2.07 14.39 -2.39
N ASP A 73 -3.23 14.49 -1.75
CA ASP A 73 -3.96 13.38 -1.17
C ASP A 73 -5.03 12.85 -2.14
N LYS A 74 -5.71 11.73 -1.84
CA LYS A 74 -6.74 11.17 -2.73
C LYS A 74 -7.75 12.21 -3.25
N LYS A 75 -8.20 13.12 -2.38
CA LYS A 75 -9.17 14.16 -2.77
C LYS A 75 -8.58 15.14 -3.79
N SER A 76 -7.32 15.51 -3.61
CA SER A 76 -6.61 16.44 -4.50
C SER A 76 -6.10 15.77 -5.78
N ILE A 77 -5.82 14.47 -5.73
CA ILE A 77 -5.41 13.63 -6.87
C ILE A 77 -6.58 13.45 -7.85
N GLY A 78 -7.80 13.25 -7.33
CA GLY A 78 -8.97 12.86 -8.12
C GLY A 78 -9.05 11.35 -8.36
N GLU A 79 -10.23 10.84 -8.68
CA GLU A 79 -10.43 9.37 -8.79
C GLU A 79 -9.70 8.76 -9.99
N ASP A 80 -9.59 9.47 -11.12
CA ASP A 80 -8.92 8.93 -12.32
C ASP A 80 -7.43 8.70 -12.07
N LEU A 81 -6.72 9.68 -11.50
CA LEU A 81 -5.31 9.51 -11.18
C LEU A 81 -5.11 8.57 -10.00
N PHE A 82 -6.02 8.55 -9.01
CA PHE A 82 -6.00 7.57 -7.92
C PHE A 82 -6.19 6.13 -8.43
N TRP A 83 -6.93 5.94 -9.51
CA TRP A 83 -7.11 4.63 -10.15
C TRP A 83 -5.85 4.15 -10.88
N VAL A 84 -5.04 5.07 -11.42
CA VAL A 84 -3.79 4.74 -12.13
C VAL A 84 -2.67 4.33 -11.17
N ILE A 85 -2.65 4.87 -9.95
CA ILE A 85 -1.56 4.68 -8.98
C ILE A 85 -1.81 3.56 -7.97
#